data_AF-A0A814YDY7-F1
#
_entry.id   AF-A0A814YDY7-F1
#
_cell.length_a   1.000
_cell.length_b   1.000
_cell.length_c   1.000
_cell.angle_alpha   90.00
_cell.angle_beta   90.00
_cell.angle_gamma   90.00
#
_symmetry.space_group_name_H-M   'P 1'
#
loop_
_entity.id
_entity.type
_entity.pdbx_description
1 polymer ?
#
loop_
_entity_poly.entity_id
_entity_poly.type
_entity_poly.pdbx_seq_one_letter_code
_entity_poly.pdbx_strand_id
1 'polypeptide(L)'
;MKSLPVDCSFCQWIGVLNNYQKHLDQSHSNLKCEYCGEQFNSVNRFNEHKVFECQQLIIDCILKDFGCNKPIIRAKVKDHYLTQQHQRAILNVVRQLLSQLNDRQMVNDISRTTTAGTLNPAVVQLEELHEMLDILVGSIETLTNDEKHLTNESLQMQITLPTLIEELSKVKLSIEESNSFLEGVKHNQDILNQDLSSLQEKINDLQCISYDGTFVWKIINFQEKMSKLNSYSYPQ
;
A
#
# COMPACT_ATOMS: atom_id res chain seq x y z
N MET A 1 -22.36 20.52 -4.59
CA MET A 1 -22.42 19.65 -3.39
C MET A 1 -21.66 20.36 -2.28
N LYS A 2 -22.28 20.65 -1.12
CA LYS A 2 -21.58 21.25 0.02
C LYS A 2 -20.80 20.14 0.73
N SER A 3 -19.47 20.20 0.71
CA SER A 3 -18.62 19.27 1.46
C SER A 3 -18.79 19.48 2.95
N LEU A 4 -19.00 18.39 3.70
CA LEU A 4 -19.15 18.42 5.16
C LEU A 4 -17.83 18.87 5.82
N PRO A 5 -17.88 19.73 6.85
CA PRO A 5 -16.71 20.12 7.61
C PRO A 5 -16.22 18.94 8.47
N VAL A 6 -14.90 18.79 8.54
CA VAL A 6 -14.17 17.81 9.34
C VAL A 6 -13.29 18.56 10.32
N ASP A 7 -13.34 18.17 11.59
CA ASP A 7 -12.52 18.65 12.68
C ASP A 7 -11.31 17.73 12.91
N CYS A 8 -10.16 18.33 13.24
CA CYS A 8 -8.97 17.56 13.57
C CYS A 8 -8.97 17.15 15.04
N SER A 9 -8.76 15.87 15.33
CA SER A 9 -8.69 15.37 16.71
C SER A 9 -7.40 15.79 17.45
N PHE A 10 -6.43 16.35 16.73
CA PHE A 10 -5.11 16.72 17.26
C PHE A 10 -4.90 18.23 17.38
N CYS A 11 -5.80 19.06 16.81
CA CYS A 11 -5.72 20.52 16.90
C CYS A 11 -7.08 21.19 16.61
N GLN A 12 -7.17 22.51 16.74
CA GLN A 12 -8.42 23.27 16.50
C GLN A 12 -8.72 23.51 15.00
N TRP A 13 -8.13 22.74 14.08
CA TRP A 13 -8.36 22.91 12.65
C TRP A 13 -9.72 22.35 12.23
N ILE A 14 -10.47 23.12 11.46
CA ILE A 14 -11.74 22.73 10.85
C ILE A 14 -11.65 23.03 9.35
N GLY A 15 -11.93 22.04 8.51
CA GLY A 15 -11.86 22.21 7.06
C GLY A 15 -12.65 21.14 6.30
N VAL A 16 -12.34 20.96 5.03
CA VAL A 16 -13.02 19.97 4.16
C VAL A 16 -12.20 18.69 4.07
N LEU A 17 -12.87 17.53 3.95
CA LEU A 17 -12.23 16.20 3.93
C LEU A 17 -11.06 16.10 2.94
N ASN A 18 -11.17 16.70 1.74
CA ASN A 18 -10.11 16.71 0.73
C ASN A 18 -8.79 17.36 1.21
N ASN A 19 -8.85 18.27 2.17
CA ASN A 19 -7.68 18.95 2.73
C ASN A 19 -7.26 18.35 4.08
N TYR A 20 -8.03 17.42 4.65
CA TYR A 20 -7.76 16.85 5.95
C TYR A 20 -6.44 16.07 5.96
N GLN A 21 -6.21 15.21 4.96
CA GLN A 21 -4.95 14.45 4.85
C GLN A 21 -3.74 15.38 4.70
N LYS A 22 -3.84 16.42 3.86
CA LYS A 22 -2.78 17.42 3.69
C LYS A 22 -2.50 18.17 5.00
N HIS A 23 -3.55 18.52 5.75
CA HIS A 23 -3.41 19.13 7.07
C HIS A 23 -2.69 18.20 8.06
N LEU A 24 -3.07 16.93 8.11
CA LEU A 24 -2.45 15.92 8.97
C LEU A 24 -0.95 15.78 8.71
N ASP A 25 -0.55 15.67 7.44
CA ASP A 25 0.85 15.49 7.06
C ASP A 25 1.70 16.75 7.29
N GLN A 26 1.12 17.95 7.21
CA GLN A 26 1.84 19.22 7.41
C GLN A 26 1.90 19.66 8.87
N SER A 27 0.82 19.44 9.63
CA SER A 27 0.66 19.98 10.98
C SER A 27 1.02 18.97 12.08
N HIS A 28 1.08 17.68 11.74
CA HIS A 28 1.35 16.59 12.66
C HIS A 28 2.49 15.66 12.17
N SER A 29 3.55 16.27 11.63
CA SER A 29 4.72 15.57 11.06
C SER A 29 5.74 15.05 12.09
N ASN A 30 5.44 15.13 13.39
CA ASN A 30 6.33 14.67 14.46
C ASN A 30 5.54 14.05 15.62
N LEU A 31 4.77 13.00 15.33
CA LEU A 31 4.04 12.26 16.36
C LEU A 31 4.98 11.29 17.07
N LYS A 32 4.96 11.29 18.40
CA LYS A 32 5.74 10.36 19.21
C LYS A 32 4.81 9.38 19.90
N CYS A 33 5.09 8.09 19.79
CA CYS A 33 4.35 7.08 20.52
C CYS A 33 4.65 7.18 22.02
N GLU A 34 3.60 7.34 22.83
CA GLU A 34 3.70 7.47 24.29
C GLU A 34 4.21 6.19 24.95
N TYR A 35 4.06 5.04 24.30
CA TYR A 35 4.38 3.73 24.85
C TYR A 35 5.79 3.25 24.47
N CYS A 36 6.15 3.30 23.18
CA CYS A 36 7.47 2.84 22.71
C CYS A 36 8.47 3.99 22.47
N GLY A 37 8.01 5.24 22.41
CA GLY A 37 8.87 6.40 22.17
C GLY A 37 9.28 6.64 20.71
N GLU A 38 8.86 5.78 19.77
CA GLU A 38 9.14 5.94 18.33
C GLU A 38 8.49 7.20 17.75
N GLN A 39 9.17 7.82 16.80
CA GLN A 39 8.73 9.03 16.12
C GLN A 39 8.21 8.72 14.72
N PHE A 40 7.12 9.37 14.34
CA PHE A 40 6.40 9.16 13.10
C PHE A 40 6.20 10.50 12.40
N ASN A 41 6.43 10.49 11.09
CA ASN A 41 6.27 11.64 10.20
C ASN A 41 4.89 11.72 9.55
N SER A 42 4.02 10.72 9.78
CA SER A 42 2.65 10.68 9.28
C SER A 42 1.71 10.12 10.34
N VAL A 43 0.52 10.72 10.42
CA VAL A 43 -0.57 10.30 11.30
C VAL A 43 -1.07 8.90 10.95
N ASN A 44 -1.10 8.53 9.68
CA ASN A 44 -1.56 7.19 9.26
C ASN A 44 -0.60 6.11 9.77
N ARG A 45 0.70 6.31 9.55
CA ARG A 45 1.77 5.43 10.05
C ARG A 45 1.73 5.33 11.59
N PHE A 46 1.50 6.45 12.27
CA PHE A 46 1.36 6.48 13.73
C PHE A 46 0.14 5.67 14.22
N ASN A 47 -1.01 5.80 13.55
CA ASN A 47 -2.22 5.06 13.90
C ASN A 47 -2.08 3.57 13.63
N GLU A 48 -1.52 3.18 12.48
CA GLU A 48 -1.21 1.79 12.15
C GLU A 48 -0.29 1.17 13.21
N HIS A 49 0.77 1.89 13.58
CA HIS A 49 1.66 1.46 14.65
C HIS A 49 0.92 1.27 15.97
N LYS A 50 0.11 2.24 16.41
CA LYS A 50 -0.63 2.16 17.68
C LYS A 50 -1.60 0.98 17.69
N VAL A 51 -2.26 0.68 16.58
CA VAL A 51 -3.24 -0.40 16.51
C VAL A 51 -2.57 -1.75 16.37
N PHE A 52 -1.57 -1.92 15.51
CA PHE A 52 -1.08 -3.24 15.10
C PHE A 52 0.36 -3.54 15.56
N GLU A 53 1.25 -2.55 15.59
CA GLU A 53 2.70 -2.80 15.73
C GLU A 53 3.27 -2.52 17.13
N CYS A 54 2.64 -1.62 17.90
CA CYS A 54 3.19 -1.14 19.16
C CYS A 54 3.20 -2.23 20.24
N GLN A 55 4.37 -2.83 20.48
CA GLN A 55 4.55 -3.89 21.47
C GLN A 55 4.52 -3.40 22.92
N GLN A 56 4.74 -2.11 23.15
CA GLN A 56 4.70 -1.48 24.47
C GLN A 56 3.30 -0.98 24.86
N LEU A 57 2.32 -1.08 23.94
CA LEU A 57 0.95 -0.67 24.20
C LEU A 57 0.35 -1.47 25.36
N ILE A 58 -0.30 -0.77 26.28
CA ILE A 58 -1.06 -1.37 27.35
C ILE A 58 -2.48 -1.66 26.86
N ILE A 59 -2.87 -2.93 26.88
CA ILE A 59 -4.19 -3.41 26.48
C ILE A 59 -4.93 -4.06 27.65
N ASP A 60 -6.26 -4.06 27.55
CA ASP A 60 -7.11 -4.81 28.47
C ASP A 60 -7.06 -6.32 28.17
N CYS A 61 -7.18 -7.13 29.21
CA CYS A 61 -7.27 -8.57 29.07
C CYS A 61 -8.61 -8.97 28.40
N ILE A 62 -8.58 -9.93 27.47
CA ILE A 62 -9.80 -10.49 26.87
C ILE A 62 -10.65 -11.20 27.93
N LEU A 63 -10.02 -11.73 28.98
CA LEU A 63 -10.70 -12.35 30.13
C LEU A 63 -11.14 -11.34 31.21
N LYS A 64 -11.24 -10.05 30.88
CA LYS A 64 -11.73 -9.02 31.81
C LYS A 64 -13.12 -9.36 32.34
N ASP A 65 -14.01 -9.81 31.46
CA ASP A 65 -15.37 -10.22 31.83
C ASP A 65 -15.40 -11.48 32.71
N PHE A 66 -14.30 -12.25 32.72
CA PHE A 66 -14.10 -13.43 33.56
C PHE A 66 -13.28 -13.11 34.84
N GLY A 67 -13.04 -11.82 35.12
CA GLY A 67 -12.42 -11.35 36.36
C GLY A 67 -10.93 -11.01 36.28
N CYS A 68 -10.34 -10.92 35.09
CA CYS A 68 -8.97 -10.42 34.94
C CYS A 68 -8.93 -8.92 34.59
N ASN A 69 -8.83 -8.07 35.61
CA ASN A 69 -8.76 -6.60 35.45
C ASN A 69 -7.33 -6.05 35.31
N LYS A 70 -6.34 -6.90 35.05
CA LYS A 70 -4.94 -6.45 34.99
C LYS A 70 -4.64 -5.87 33.60
N PRO A 71 -4.16 -4.61 33.50
CA PRO A 71 -3.67 -4.07 32.24
C PRO A 71 -2.39 -4.80 31.81
N ILE A 72 -2.26 -5.09 30.52
CA ILE A 72 -1.20 -5.96 29.98
C ILE A 72 -0.41 -5.21 28.91
N ILE A 73 0.91 -5.28 28.96
CA ILE A 73 1.75 -4.83 27.86
C ILE A 73 1.65 -5.85 26.72
N ARG A 74 1.35 -5.40 25.49
CA ARG A 74 1.12 -6.27 24.33
C ARG A 74 2.22 -7.34 24.14
N ALA A 75 3.50 -6.97 24.30
CA ALA A 75 4.62 -7.91 24.22
C ALA A 75 4.54 -9.08 25.22
N LYS A 76 3.91 -8.87 26.38
CA LYS A 76 3.85 -9.82 27.51
C LYS A 76 2.50 -10.54 27.61
N VAL A 77 1.65 -10.41 26.59
CA VAL A 77 0.33 -11.05 26.57
C VAL A 77 0.44 -12.57 26.69
N LYS A 78 1.41 -13.18 25.99
CA LYS A 78 1.65 -14.62 26.06
C LYS A 78 1.95 -15.10 27.48
N ASP A 79 2.84 -14.39 28.18
CA ASP A 79 3.21 -14.73 29.56
C ASP A 79 2.05 -14.50 30.54
N HIS A 80 1.28 -13.43 30.30
CA HIS A 80 0.09 -13.12 31.09
C HIS A 80 -0.97 -14.23 31.04
N TYR A 81 -1.15 -14.88 29.87
CA TYR A 81 -2.08 -16.00 29.72
C TYR A 81 -1.68 -17.26 30.51
N LEU A 82 -0.41 -17.40 30.89
CA LEU A 82 0.07 -18.53 31.69
C LEU A 82 -0.15 -18.35 33.20
N THR A 83 -0.74 -17.23 33.63
CA THR A 83 -0.98 -16.98 35.06
C THR A 83 -2.03 -17.95 35.63
N GLN A 84 -1.85 -18.32 36.91
CA GLN A 84 -2.81 -19.18 37.61
C GLN A 84 -4.24 -18.63 37.62
N GLN A 85 -4.40 -17.31 37.52
CA GLN A 85 -5.72 -16.66 37.46
C GLN A 85 -6.47 -17.05 36.17
N HIS A 86 -5.79 -17.03 35.02
CA HIS A 86 -6.39 -17.44 33.75
C HIS A 86 -6.62 -18.94 33.68
N GLN A 87 -5.68 -19.74 34.17
CA GLN A 87 -5.87 -21.18 34.27
C GLN A 87 -7.08 -21.53 35.15
N ARG A 88 -7.27 -20.84 36.27
CA ARG A 88 -8.46 -21.00 37.13
C ARG A 88 -9.74 -20.52 36.44
N ALA A 89 -9.71 -19.39 35.74
CA ALA A 89 -10.86 -18.90 34.99
C ALA A 89 -11.30 -19.90 33.91
N ILE A 90 -10.35 -20.40 33.12
CA ILE A 90 -10.58 -21.43 32.10
C ILE A 90 -11.09 -22.72 32.74
N LEU A 91 -10.44 -23.21 33.79
CA LEU A 91 -10.89 -24.42 34.51
C LEU A 91 -12.27 -24.25 35.15
N ASN A 92 -12.64 -23.05 35.60
CA ASN A 92 -13.96 -22.78 36.14
C ASN A 92 -15.02 -22.80 35.04
N VAL A 93 -14.73 -22.24 33.86
CA VAL A 93 -15.61 -22.35 32.68
C VAL A 93 -15.77 -23.82 32.28
N VAL A 94 -14.67 -24.57 32.19
CA VAL A 94 -14.71 -26.02 31.88
C VAL A 94 -15.48 -26.80 32.95
N ARG A 95 -15.27 -26.52 34.24
CA ARG A 95 -16.03 -27.16 35.33
C ARG A 95 -17.50 -26.78 35.30
N GLN A 96 -17.84 -25.54 34.97
CA GLN A 96 -19.22 -25.10 34.86
C GLN A 96 -19.91 -25.84 33.72
N LEU A 97 -19.25 -25.97 32.57
CA LEU A 97 -19.70 -26.77 31.44
C LEU A 97 -19.85 -28.25 31.85
N LEU A 98 -18.87 -28.84 32.55
CA LEU A 98 -18.94 -30.23 33.03
C LEU A 98 -20.02 -30.45 34.11
N SER A 99 -20.25 -29.48 34.99
CA SER A 99 -21.29 -29.55 36.02
C SER A 99 -22.69 -29.47 35.41
N GLN A 100 -22.87 -28.64 34.37
CA GLN A 100 -24.11 -28.59 33.59
C GLN A 100 -24.37 -29.91 32.85
N LEU A 101 -23.31 -30.65 32.49
CA LEU A 101 -23.42 -32.00 31.93
C LEU A 101 -23.81 -33.04 32.99
N ASN A 102 -23.20 -32.98 34.19
CA ASN A 102 -23.46 -33.95 35.27
C ASN A 102 -24.81 -33.74 35.98
N ASP A 103 -25.24 -32.50 36.21
CA ASP A 103 -26.56 -32.21 36.81
C ASP A 103 -27.71 -32.63 35.88
N ARG A 104 -27.48 -32.64 34.55
CA ARG A 104 -28.41 -33.22 33.56
C ARG A 104 -28.44 -34.76 33.58
N GLN A 105 -27.43 -35.43 34.12
CA GLN A 105 -27.37 -36.89 34.21
C GLN A 105 -28.18 -37.44 35.39
N MET A 106 -28.20 -36.75 36.55
CA MET A 106 -29.03 -37.17 37.69
C MET A 106 -30.54 -36.98 37.47
N VAL A 107 -30.97 -36.04 36.62
CA VAL A 107 -32.40 -35.85 36.29
C VAL A 107 -32.91 -36.95 35.34
N ASN A 108 -32.03 -37.56 34.54
CA ASN A 108 -32.39 -38.64 33.60
C ASN A 108 -32.61 -40.00 34.27
N ASP A 109 -31.97 -40.27 35.42
CA ASP A 109 -32.16 -41.56 36.11
C ASP A 109 -33.49 -41.67 36.87
N ILE A 110 -34.16 -40.55 37.18
CA ILE A 110 -35.48 -40.54 37.83
C ILE A 110 -36.63 -40.71 36.81
N SER A 111 -36.39 -40.50 35.52
CA SER A 111 -37.43 -40.50 34.48
C SER A 111 -37.58 -41.82 33.70
N ARG A 112 -36.89 -42.91 34.09
CA ARG A 112 -36.90 -44.21 33.37
C ARG A 112 -38.08 -45.11 33.75
N THR A 113 -39.29 -44.58 33.80
CA THR A 113 -40.49 -45.40 33.62
C THR A 113 -41.39 -44.78 32.56
N THR A 114 -41.74 -45.62 31.58
CA THR A 114 -42.72 -45.43 30.51
C THR A 114 -42.33 -44.61 29.26
N THR A 115 -42.22 -45.36 28.16
CA THR A 115 -42.72 -45.05 26.81
C THR A 115 -41.71 -44.60 25.75
N ALA A 116 -41.96 -45.11 24.54
CA ALA A 116 -41.14 -45.12 23.34
C ALA A 116 -40.72 -43.75 22.80
N GLY A 117 -39.51 -43.74 22.21
CA GLY A 117 -39.20 -43.02 20.98
C GLY A 117 -39.28 -41.49 21.03
N THR A 118 -38.28 -40.83 21.61
CA THR A 118 -37.84 -39.50 21.15
C THR A 118 -36.37 -39.34 21.54
N LEU A 119 -35.48 -39.09 20.57
CA LEU A 119 -34.08 -38.76 20.83
C LEU A 119 -34.03 -37.50 21.72
N ASN A 120 -33.38 -37.61 22.87
CA ASN A 120 -33.27 -36.53 23.84
C ASN A 120 -32.55 -35.31 23.21
N PRO A 121 -33.12 -34.08 23.26
CA PRO A 121 -32.52 -32.88 22.69
C PRO A 121 -31.17 -32.49 23.32
N ALA A 122 -30.84 -33.03 24.49
CA ALA A 122 -29.54 -32.83 25.15
C ALA A 122 -28.39 -33.66 24.56
N VAL A 123 -28.68 -34.81 23.93
CA VAL A 123 -27.66 -35.63 23.23
C VAL A 123 -27.30 -34.95 21.91
N VAL A 124 -28.30 -34.41 21.21
CA VAL A 124 -28.12 -33.60 19.99
C VAL A 124 -27.23 -32.38 20.25
N GLN A 125 -27.45 -31.65 21.35
CA GLN A 125 -26.62 -30.49 21.72
C GLN A 125 -25.16 -30.83 22.09
N LEU A 126 -24.90 -32.01 22.63
CA LEU A 126 -23.53 -32.45 22.96
C LEU A 126 -22.76 -32.86 21.71
N GLU A 127 -23.45 -33.50 20.77
CA GLU A 127 -22.92 -33.88 19.46
C GLU A 127 -22.63 -32.62 18.61
N GLU A 128 -23.54 -31.63 18.62
CA GLU A 128 -23.32 -30.30 18.02
C GLU A 128 -22.11 -29.57 18.62
N LEU A 129 -21.89 -29.68 19.94
CA LEU A 129 -20.77 -29.03 20.62
C LEU A 129 -19.44 -29.74 20.31
N HIS A 130 -19.45 -31.07 20.22
CA HIS A 130 -18.30 -31.85 19.79
C HIS A 130 -17.94 -31.53 18.34
N GLU A 131 -18.93 -31.43 17.46
CA GLU A 131 -18.75 -31.04 16.06
C GLU A 131 -18.20 -29.61 15.94
N MET A 132 -18.69 -28.66 16.74
CA MET A 132 -18.11 -27.31 16.82
C MET A 132 -16.66 -27.32 17.30
N LEU A 133 -16.31 -28.16 18.27
CA LEU A 133 -14.93 -28.30 18.75
C LEU A 133 -14.03 -28.90 17.68
N ASP A 134 -14.47 -29.92 16.96
CA ASP A 134 -13.70 -30.52 15.87
C ASP A 134 -13.50 -29.53 14.71
N ILE A 135 -14.53 -28.75 14.37
CA ILE A 135 -14.42 -27.65 13.39
C ILE A 135 -13.41 -26.60 13.86
N LEU A 136 -13.45 -26.21 15.15
CA LEU A 136 -12.49 -25.25 15.72
C LEU A 136 -11.06 -25.79 15.70
N VAL A 137 -10.87 -27.06 16.06
CA VAL A 137 -9.55 -27.71 16.02
C VAL A 137 -9.02 -27.74 14.59
N GLY A 138 -9.82 -28.19 13.61
CA GLY A 138 -9.43 -28.20 12.20
C GLY A 138 -9.15 -26.80 11.64
N SER A 139 -9.91 -25.79 12.09
CA SER A 139 -9.67 -24.40 11.72
C SER A 139 -8.35 -23.88 12.29
N ILE A 140 -8.02 -24.20 13.54
CA ILE A 140 -6.75 -23.83 14.17
C ILE A 140 -5.57 -24.51 13.47
N GLU A 141 -5.70 -25.78 13.12
CA GLU A 141 -4.65 -26.51 12.37
C GLU A 141 -4.42 -25.88 10.99
N THR A 142 -5.50 -25.53 10.28
CA THR A 142 -5.42 -24.84 8.99
C THR A 142 -4.72 -23.49 9.12
N LEU A 143 -5.14 -22.67 10.09
CA LEU A 143 -4.51 -21.37 10.36
C LEU A 143 -3.03 -21.51 10.74
N THR A 144 -2.68 -22.54 11.51
CA THR A 144 -1.28 -22.81 11.88
C THR A 144 -0.44 -23.19 10.64
N ASN A 145 -1.03 -23.91 9.70
CA ASN A 145 -0.36 -24.25 8.44
C ASN A 145 -0.19 -23.00 7.55
N ASP A 146 -1.22 -22.16 7.47
CA ASP A 146 -1.18 -20.89 6.74
C ASP A 146 -0.13 -19.94 7.33
N GLU A 147 -0.01 -19.85 8.66
CA GLU A 147 1.03 -19.06 9.32
C GLU A 147 2.43 -19.50 8.89
N LYS A 148 2.69 -20.82 8.85
CA LYS A 148 3.97 -21.37 8.39
C LYS A 148 4.21 -21.09 6.91
N HIS A 149 3.19 -21.23 6.08
CA HIS A 149 3.27 -20.95 4.65
C HIS A 149 3.63 -19.47 4.40
N LEU A 150 2.89 -18.55 5.03
CA LEU A 150 3.14 -17.11 4.94
C LEU A 150 4.51 -16.73 5.47
N THR A 151 4.98 -17.37 6.54
CA THR A 151 6.32 -17.15 7.08
C THR A 151 7.40 -17.54 6.06
N ASN A 152 7.22 -18.69 5.38
CA ASN A 152 8.14 -19.15 4.34
C ASN A 152 8.11 -18.22 3.11
N GLU A 153 6.93 -17.81 2.65
CA GLU A 153 6.80 -16.86 1.54
C GLU A 153 7.42 -15.50 1.88
N SER A 154 7.21 -15.01 3.10
CA SER A 154 7.83 -13.77 3.58
C SER A 154 9.35 -13.87 3.56
N LEU A 155 9.92 -15.00 4.00
CA LEU A 155 11.37 -15.23 3.96
C LEU A 155 11.88 -15.28 2.51
N GLN A 156 11.15 -15.95 1.61
CA GLN A 156 11.50 -16.01 0.20
C GLN A 156 11.46 -14.63 -0.46
N MET A 157 10.43 -13.83 -0.18
CA MET A 157 10.35 -12.44 -0.64
C MET A 157 11.53 -11.61 -0.11
N GLN A 158 11.91 -11.79 1.15
CA GLN A 158 13.02 -11.07 1.75
C GLN A 158 14.38 -11.39 1.08
N ILE A 159 14.53 -12.60 0.52
CA ILE A 159 15.72 -12.99 -0.26
C ILE A 159 15.64 -12.47 -1.71
N THR A 160 14.45 -12.46 -2.31
CA THR A 160 14.26 -12.12 -3.73
C THR A 160 14.26 -10.60 -3.98
N LEU A 161 13.87 -9.81 -2.98
CA LEU A 161 13.79 -8.35 -3.09
C LEU A 161 15.19 -7.70 -3.28
N PRO A 162 16.24 -8.07 -2.52
CA PRO A 162 17.60 -7.59 -2.77
C PRO A 162 18.13 -7.90 -4.17
N THR A 163 17.88 -9.11 -4.69
CA THR A 163 18.35 -9.49 -6.03
C THR A 163 17.69 -8.65 -7.11
N LEU A 164 16.38 -8.40 -6.98
CA LEU A 164 15.65 -7.53 -7.91
C LEU A 164 16.13 -6.07 -7.83
N ILE A 165 16.44 -5.56 -6.63
CA ILE A 165 17.03 -4.22 -6.47
C ILE A 165 18.38 -4.14 -7.18
N GLU A 166 19.21 -5.17 -7.08
CA GLU A 166 20.51 -5.22 -7.75
C GLU A 166 20.35 -5.22 -9.28
N GLU A 167 19.44 -6.04 -9.81
CA GLU A 167 19.14 -6.07 -11.24
C GLU A 167 18.59 -4.73 -11.75
N LEU A 168 17.69 -4.10 -11.00
CA LEU A 168 17.16 -2.78 -11.34
C LEU A 168 18.26 -1.71 -11.36
N SER A 169 19.22 -1.79 -10.42
CA SER A 169 20.37 -0.89 -10.38
C SER A 169 21.27 -1.07 -11.61
N LYS A 170 21.50 -2.31 -12.06
CA LYS A 170 22.25 -2.59 -13.31
C LYS A 170 21.56 -2.04 -14.54
N VAL A 171 20.24 -2.25 -14.66
CA VAL A 171 19.44 -1.72 -15.76
C VAL A 171 19.46 -0.19 -15.77
N LYS A 172 19.33 0.44 -14.60
CA LYS A 172 19.40 1.90 -14.47
C LYS A 172 20.73 2.46 -14.99
N LEU A 173 21.86 1.87 -14.58
CA LEU A 173 23.19 2.29 -15.06
C LEU A 173 23.32 2.13 -16.58
N SER A 174 22.82 1.01 -17.13
CA SER A 174 22.83 0.79 -18.58
C SER A 174 22.00 1.82 -19.35
N ILE A 175 20.87 2.27 -18.79
CA ILE A 175 20.05 3.35 -19.36
C ILE A 175 20.80 4.70 -19.30
N GLU A 176 21.47 5.01 -18.19
CA GLU A 176 22.25 6.23 -18.03
C GLU A 176 23.42 6.28 -19.04
N GLU A 177 24.13 5.18 -19.23
CA GLU A 177 25.18 5.05 -20.25
C GLU A 177 24.63 5.23 -21.67
N SER A 178 23.51 4.58 -21.98
CA SER A 178 22.85 4.69 -23.30
C SER A 178 22.38 6.12 -23.58
N ASN A 179 21.87 6.82 -22.57
CA ASN A 179 21.47 8.23 -22.70
C ASN A 179 22.67 9.13 -22.94
N SER A 180 23.78 8.93 -22.21
CA SER A 180 25.01 9.69 -22.44
C SER A 180 25.56 9.48 -23.85
N PHE A 181 25.49 8.25 -24.37
CA PHE A 181 25.82 7.96 -25.76
C PHE A 181 24.91 8.71 -26.75
N LEU A 182 23.59 8.69 -26.53
CA LEU A 182 22.63 9.41 -27.37
C LEU A 182 22.83 10.92 -27.36
N GLU A 183 23.19 11.52 -26.22
CA GLU A 183 23.56 12.93 -26.15
C GLU A 183 24.79 13.24 -27.01
N GLY A 184 25.80 12.37 -26.97
CA GLY A 184 26.98 12.48 -27.84
C GLY A 184 26.62 12.39 -29.34
N VAL A 185 25.75 11.44 -29.72
CA VAL A 185 25.26 11.33 -31.10
C VAL A 185 24.48 12.57 -31.52
N LYS A 186 23.61 13.09 -30.64
CA LYS A 186 22.85 14.31 -30.90
C LYS A 186 23.76 15.52 -31.11
N HIS A 187 24.78 15.69 -30.28
CA HIS A 187 25.76 16.75 -30.44
C HIS A 187 26.49 16.67 -31.79
N ASN A 188 26.91 15.46 -32.19
CA ASN A 188 27.52 15.24 -33.50
C ASN A 188 26.56 15.56 -34.65
N GLN A 189 25.28 15.21 -34.52
CA GLN A 189 24.26 15.55 -35.51
C GLN A 189 24.09 17.07 -35.63
N ASP A 190 24.14 17.81 -34.53
CA ASP A 190 24.02 19.27 -34.53
C ASP A 190 25.23 19.94 -35.24
N ILE A 191 26.45 19.44 -34.99
CA ILE A 191 27.66 19.89 -35.72
C ILE A 191 27.50 19.66 -37.22
N LEU A 192 27.11 18.44 -37.62
CA LEU A 192 26.93 18.10 -39.03
C LEU A 192 25.85 18.96 -39.70
N ASN A 193 24.74 19.23 -38.99
CA ASN A 193 23.68 20.11 -39.49
C ASN A 193 24.17 21.56 -39.67
N GLN A 194 25.03 22.05 -38.76
CA GLN A 194 25.64 23.37 -38.87
C GLN A 194 26.59 23.44 -40.08
N ASP A 195 27.43 22.43 -40.27
CA ASP A 195 28.35 22.36 -41.42
C ASP A 195 27.59 22.28 -42.74
N LEU A 196 26.51 21.50 -42.80
CA LEU A 196 25.63 21.43 -43.97
C LEU A 196 25.00 22.79 -44.28
N SER A 197 24.51 23.50 -43.26
CA SER A 197 23.92 24.83 -43.44
C SER A 197 24.94 25.84 -43.99
N SER A 198 26.18 25.80 -43.46
CA SER A 198 27.29 26.63 -43.93
C SER A 198 27.70 26.32 -45.37
N LEU A 199 27.78 25.04 -45.74
CA LEU A 199 28.05 24.63 -47.11
C LEU A 199 26.93 25.05 -48.06
N GLN A 200 25.69 24.94 -47.64
CA GLN A 200 24.53 25.33 -48.44
C GLN A 200 24.50 26.84 -48.68
N GLU A 201 24.86 27.65 -47.69
CA GLU A 201 25.06 29.10 -47.84
C GLU A 201 26.16 29.42 -48.85
N LYS A 202 27.35 28.81 -48.72
CA LYS A 202 28.45 29.00 -49.68
C LYS A 202 28.06 28.60 -51.12
N ILE A 203 27.30 27.52 -51.28
CA ILE A 203 26.80 27.10 -52.60
C ILE A 203 25.86 28.17 -53.18
N ASN A 204 24.95 28.71 -52.37
CA ASN A 204 24.05 29.77 -52.80
C ASN A 204 24.82 31.04 -53.21
N ASP A 205 25.84 31.43 -52.43
CA ASP A 205 26.70 32.57 -52.76
C ASP A 205 27.43 32.37 -54.09
N LEU A 206 28.01 31.17 -54.30
CA LEU A 206 28.71 30.83 -55.55
C LEU A 206 27.76 30.76 -56.75
N GLN A 207 26.49 30.36 -56.56
CA GLN A 207 25.47 30.41 -57.62
C GLN A 207 25.15 31.85 -58.08
N CYS A 208 25.55 32.88 -57.34
CA CYS A 208 25.36 34.29 -57.68
C CYS A 208 26.58 34.97 -58.35
N ILE A 209 27.62 34.20 -58.70
CA ILE A 209 28.86 34.72 -59.30
C ILE A 209 29.07 34.10 -60.69
N SER A 210 29.28 34.91 -61.75
CA SER A 210 29.68 34.40 -63.07
C SER A 210 31.21 34.22 -63.17
N TYR A 211 31.65 33.37 -64.12
CA TYR A 211 33.04 32.95 -64.33
C TYR A 211 34.07 34.08 -64.55
N ASP A 212 33.60 35.32 -64.78
CA ASP A 212 34.40 36.54 -64.99
C ASP A 212 34.45 37.48 -63.76
N GLY A 213 33.84 37.09 -62.64
CA GLY A 213 33.77 37.92 -61.42
C GLY A 213 32.59 38.92 -61.41
N THR A 214 31.72 38.88 -62.41
CA THR A 214 30.51 39.70 -62.45
C THR A 214 29.43 39.11 -61.53
N PHE A 215 28.87 39.91 -60.62
CA PHE A 215 27.76 39.48 -59.76
C PHE A 215 26.47 39.35 -60.58
N VAL A 216 25.89 38.15 -60.61
CA VAL A 216 24.64 37.88 -61.33
C VAL A 216 23.47 37.91 -60.35
N TRP A 217 22.75 39.03 -60.31
CA TRP A 217 21.49 39.12 -59.57
C TRP A 217 20.37 38.46 -60.37
N LYS A 218 20.06 37.21 -60.06
CA LYS A 218 18.94 36.48 -60.69
C LYS A 218 17.65 36.80 -59.94
N ILE A 219 16.76 37.58 -60.55
CA ILE A 219 15.43 37.85 -59.97
C ILE A 219 14.57 36.60 -60.13
N ILE A 220 14.38 35.86 -59.04
CA ILE A 220 13.49 34.70 -58.97
C ILE A 220 12.03 35.18 -58.95
N ASN A 221 11.13 34.46 -59.63
CA ASN A 221 9.70 34.81 -59.75
C ASN A 221 9.43 36.17 -60.42
N PHE A 222 10.33 36.63 -61.31
CA PHE A 222 10.16 37.86 -62.07
C PHE A 222 8.83 37.90 -62.84
N GLN A 223 8.48 36.80 -63.50
CA GLN A 223 7.27 36.69 -64.31
C GLN A 223 6.00 36.85 -63.46
N GLU A 224 5.97 36.27 -62.26
CA GLU A 224 4.85 36.41 -61.31
C GLU A 224 4.74 37.83 -60.74
N LYS A 225 5.87 38.45 -60.37
CA LYS A 225 5.92 39.84 -59.88
C LYS A 225 5.52 40.87 -60.94
N MET A 226 5.95 40.69 -62.20
CA MET A 226 5.56 41.58 -63.30
C MET A 226 4.09 41.38 -63.71
N SER A 227 3.57 40.16 -63.62
CA SER A 227 2.15 39.88 -63.88
C SER A 227 1.23 40.59 -62.88
N LYS A 228 1.62 40.64 -61.59
CA LYS A 228 0.92 41.37 -60.55
C LYS A 228 0.97 42.90 -60.73
N LEU A 229 2.04 43.45 -61.30
CA LEU A 229 2.15 44.88 -61.61
C LEU A 229 1.30 45.28 -62.82
N ASN A 230 1.25 44.43 -63.85
CA ASN A 230 0.43 44.66 -65.04
C ASN A 230 -1.08 44.51 -64.80
N SER A 231 -1.50 43.87 -63.71
CA SER A 231 -2.92 43.81 -63.32
C SER A 231 -3.45 45.06 -62.61
N TYR A 232 -2.58 45.99 -62.20
CA TYR A 232 -2.98 47.26 -61.56
C TYR A 232 -2.93 48.48 -62.52
N SER A 233 -2.53 48.30 -63.78
CA SER A 233 -2.32 49.38 -64.75
C SER A 233 -3.42 49.54 -65.82
N TYR A 234 -4.61 48.99 -65.59
CA TYR A 234 -5.80 49.35 -66.37
C TYR A 234 -6.98 49.70 -65.46
N PRO A 235 -7.20 50.99 -65.13
CA PRO A 235 -8.54 51.49 -64.86
C PRO A 235 -9.23 51.75 -66.21
N GLN A 236 -10.32 51.03 -66.48
CA GLN A 236 -11.39 51.54 -67.36
C GLN A 236 -12.12 52.68 -66.66
#